data_AF-A0A8H4LSD1-F1
#
_entry.id   AF-A0A8H4LSD1-F1
#
_cell.length_a   1.000
_cell.length_b   1.000
_cell.length_c   1.000
_cell.angle_alpha   90.00
_cell.angle_beta   90.00
_cell.angle_gamma   90.00
#
_symmetry.space_group_name_H-M   'P 1'
#
loop_
_entity.id
_entity.type
_entity.pdbx_description
1 polymer ?
#
loop_
_entity_poly.entity_id
_entity_poly.type
_entity_poly.pdbx_seq_one_letter_code
_entity_poly.pdbx_strand_id
1 'polypeptide(L)'
;MDPFQHLPCELGLEILESAHSPKDAARLSHASPTLLRVRLAHRSTIDTHILQKRLRGIYTPDFLQDAMAVIRFPPRETDSVRTRWKHVKKHKRCWAAKRFPNPIDEQDLGTMKQLYKLYKQLRRYINDYLSKATSPNLHRAYFRLPLWSSIERSKCDYLPLPPGRQLDLESLPAMEKHRFLKAFLRFELNSRLYTAKIWEESDSILAATGKRPRDIGLSCLWSWKRLNNMEGTIPSPVEKESMRCVFEYVACLYGMLGARALKHDNPNRSVRGGATRPAILGDHNVSFSARTFLGGHCQVGTLVFGGFDQLDQLLTRDIYAVERFILPKTPSSIGFWPFESDCVDMDLDIYLEEDGILEGPGLWARLSMEKENDLGHADFSNCQHVISILKREVARSYRQRAWAFFDDERWYPDPCVFPTLVTLSQALNGQWWSFTTYH
;
A
#
# COMPACT_ATOMS: atom_id res chain seq x y z
N MET A 1 -11.27 7.99 -52.87
CA MET A 1 -11.79 6.60 -52.74
C MET A 1 -11.48 6.14 -51.33
N ASP A 2 -12.47 5.64 -50.59
CA ASP A 2 -12.25 5.14 -49.21
C ASP A 2 -11.57 3.77 -49.29
N PRO A 3 -10.34 3.60 -48.77
CA PRO A 3 -9.60 2.35 -48.91
C PRO A 3 -10.26 1.16 -48.19
N PHE A 4 -11.19 1.40 -47.28
CA PHE A 4 -11.91 0.35 -46.54
C PHE A 4 -13.32 0.08 -47.09
N GLN A 5 -13.72 0.71 -48.20
CA GLN A 5 -15.08 0.58 -48.73
C GLN A 5 -15.41 -0.84 -49.20
N HIS A 6 -14.40 -1.60 -49.63
CA HIS A 6 -14.54 -3.00 -50.05
C HIS A 6 -14.25 -4.00 -48.93
N LEU A 7 -13.94 -3.51 -47.71
CA LEU A 7 -13.64 -4.38 -46.59
C LEU A 7 -14.96 -4.97 -46.03
N PRO A 8 -15.04 -6.29 -45.82
CA PRO A 8 -16.10 -6.91 -45.03
C PRO A 8 -16.25 -6.26 -43.65
N CYS A 9 -17.48 -6.23 -43.13
CA CYS A 9 -17.78 -5.63 -41.83
C CYS A 9 -16.97 -6.31 -40.70
N GLU A 10 -16.77 -7.62 -40.81
CA GLU A 10 -16.02 -8.46 -39.88
C GLU A 10 -14.56 -8.01 -39.79
N LEU A 11 -13.91 -7.76 -40.93
CA LEU A 11 -12.53 -7.25 -40.96
C LEU A 11 -12.46 -5.80 -40.45
N GLY A 12 -13.50 -4.99 -40.70
CA GLY A 12 -13.61 -3.66 -40.12
C GLY A 12 -13.71 -3.68 -38.59
N LEU A 13 -14.40 -4.69 -38.03
CA LEU A 13 -14.48 -4.93 -36.60
C LEU A 13 -13.14 -5.38 -36.03
N GLU A 14 -12.47 -6.34 -36.65
CA GLU A 14 -11.15 -6.82 -36.20
C GLU A 14 -10.12 -5.67 -36.14
N ILE A 15 -10.13 -4.78 -37.14
CA ILE A 15 -9.26 -3.59 -37.13
C ILE A 15 -9.55 -2.70 -35.92
N LEU A 16 -10.83 -2.46 -35.60
CA LEU A 16 -11.21 -1.62 -34.46
C LEU A 16 -10.97 -2.32 -33.10
N GLU A 17 -11.13 -3.64 -33.04
CA GLU A 17 -10.82 -4.47 -31.86
C GLU A 17 -9.32 -4.61 -31.59
N SER A 18 -8.48 -4.46 -32.64
CA SER A 18 -7.03 -4.42 -32.48
C SER A 18 -6.55 -3.25 -31.61
N ALA A 19 -7.35 -2.18 -31.50
CA ALA A 19 -7.02 -0.99 -30.72
C ALA A 19 -6.69 -1.29 -29.25
N HIS A 20 -5.74 -0.54 -28.69
CA HIS A 20 -5.35 -0.67 -27.28
C HIS A 20 -6.22 0.16 -26.33
N SER A 21 -6.94 1.16 -26.85
CA SER A 21 -7.83 2.00 -26.07
C SER A 21 -9.05 2.48 -26.86
N PRO A 22 -10.15 2.88 -26.19
CA PRO A 22 -11.32 3.44 -26.87
C PRO A 22 -11.01 4.72 -27.66
N LYS A 23 -9.96 5.46 -27.25
CA LYS A 23 -9.45 6.64 -27.95
C LYS A 23 -8.70 6.25 -29.24
N ASP A 24 -7.93 5.18 -29.20
CA ASP A 24 -7.22 4.69 -30.39
C ASP A 24 -8.21 4.11 -31.41
N ALA A 25 -9.22 3.37 -30.94
CA ALA A 25 -10.32 2.95 -31.81
C ALA A 25 -11.08 4.16 -32.41
N ALA A 26 -11.14 5.30 -31.70
CA ALA A 26 -11.74 6.52 -32.25
C ALA A 26 -10.86 7.12 -33.35
N ARG A 27 -9.54 7.17 -33.10
CA ARG A 27 -8.56 7.61 -34.10
C ARG A 27 -8.57 6.74 -35.35
N LEU A 28 -8.62 5.41 -35.20
CA LEU A 28 -8.75 4.48 -36.32
C LEU A 28 -10.03 4.72 -37.11
N SER A 29 -11.15 5.01 -36.44
CA SER A 29 -12.40 5.33 -37.13
C SER A 29 -12.37 6.64 -37.92
N HIS A 30 -11.45 7.57 -37.61
CA HIS A 30 -11.26 8.78 -38.40
C HIS A 30 -10.48 8.54 -39.69
N ALA A 31 -9.80 7.40 -39.84
CA ALA A 31 -9.08 7.06 -41.07
C ALA A 31 -10.02 6.73 -42.25
N SER A 32 -11.31 6.44 -41.98
CA SER A 32 -12.26 6.02 -43.00
C SER A 32 -13.72 6.19 -42.59
N PRO A 33 -14.59 6.74 -43.46
CA PRO A 33 -16.03 6.75 -43.25
C PRO A 33 -16.63 5.36 -43.01
N THR A 34 -16.11 4.32 -43.67
CA THR A 34 -16.56 2.93 -43.49
C THR A 34 -16.26 2.43 -42.08
N LEU A 35 -15.04 2.64 -41.57
CA LEU A 35 -14.68 2.28 -40.19
C LEU A 35 -15.47 3.07 -39.15
N LEU A 36 -15.80 4.33 -39.42
CA LEU A 36 -16.69 5.10 -38.56
C LEU A 36 -18.09 4.49 -38.46
N ARG A 37 -18.67 4.03 -39.58
CA ARG A 37 -19.98 3.36 -39.58
C ARG A 37 -19.94 2.07 -38.76
N VAL A 38 -18.91 1.24 -38.95
CA VAL A 38 -18.72 0.00 -38.18
C VAL A 38 -18.59 0.30 -36.68
N ARG A 39 -17.78 1.30 -36.32
CA ARG A 39 -17.63 1.72 -34.91
C ARG A 39 -18.95 2.18 -34.29
N LEU A 40 -19.74 2.97 -35.01
CA LEU A 40 -21.03 3.45 -34.51
C LEU A 40 -22.05 2.31 -34.36
N ALA A 41 -22.06 1.35 -35.30
CA ALA A 41 -22.94 0.20 -35.26
C ALA A 41 -22.59 -0.79 -34.13
N HIS A 42 -21.31 -1.00 -33.84
CA HIS A 42 -20.82 -2.03 -32.91
C HIS A 42 -20.08 -1.46 -31.69
N ARG A 43 -20.39 -0.22 -31.31
CA ARG A 43 -19.66 0.51 -30.27
C ARG A 43 -19.55 -0.26 -28.95
N SER A 44 -20.66 -0.82 -28.47
CA SER A 44 -20.70 -1.55 -27.19
C SER A 44 -19.83 -2.81 -27.23
N THR A 45 -19.86 -3.55 -28.34
CA THR A 45 -19.04 -4.75 -28.54
C THR A 45 -17.56 -4.39 -28.56
N ILE A 46 -17.17 -3.36 -29.32
CA ILE A 46 -15.78 -2.89 -29.41
C ILE A 46 -15.28 -2.40 -28.04
N ASP A 47 -16.07 -1.56 -27.35
CA ASP A 47 -15.70 -1.05 -26.02
C ASP A 47 -15.56 -2.20 -24.99
N THR A 48 -16.42 -3.22 -25.09
CA THR A 48 -16.35 -4.42 -24.25
C THR A 48 -15.11 -5.25 -24.56
N HIS A 49 -14.80 -5.49 -25.83
CA HIS A 49 -13.62 -6.22 -26.27
C HIS A 49 -12.33 -5.53 -25.79
N ILE A 50 -12.22 -4.21 -25.98
CA ILE A 50 -11.07 -3.42 -25.52
C ILE A 50 -10.92 -3.53 -24.00
N LEU A 51 -12.04 -3.50 -23.25
CA LEU A 51 -12.02 -3.68 -21.80
C LEU A 51 -11.57 -5.09 -21.39
N GLN A 52 -12.07 -6.14 -22.05
CA GLN A 52 -11.66 -7.53 -21.82
C GLN A 52 -10.16 -7.71 -22.06
N LYS A 53 -9.68 -7.29 -23.23
CA LYS A 53 -8.25 -7.34 -23.60
C LYS A 53 -7.39 -6.64 -22.55
N ARG A 54 -7.81 -5.47 -22.08
CA ARG A 54 -7.10 -4.72 -21.05
C ARG A 54 -7.10 -5.42 -19.69
N LEU A 55 -8.24 -5.96 -19.25
CA LEU A 55 -8.34 -6.66 -17.98
C LEU A 55 -7.52 -7.96 -17.98
N ARG A 56 -7.49 -8.70 -19.09
CA ARG A 56 -6.62 -9.89 -19.27
C ARG A 56 -5.13 -9.54 -19.16
N GLY A 57 -4.73 -8.37 -19.64
CA GLY A 57 -3.36 -7.88 -19.49
C GLY A 57 -2.99 -7.41 -18.07
N ILE A 58 -3.98 -7.13 -17.21
CA ILE A 58 -3.76 -6.64 -15.83
C ILE A 58 -3.85 -7.78 -14.82
N TYR A 59 -4.89 -8.61 -14.92
CA TYR A 59 -5.23 -9.61 -13.93
C TYR A 59 -4.79 -10.99 -14.41
N THR A 60 -3.74 -11.51 -13.78
CA THR A 60 -3.46 -12.96 -13.81
C THR A 60 -4.60 -13.70 -13.08
N PRO A 61 -4.78 -15.02 -13.31
CA PRO A 61 -5.83 -15.79 -12.64
C PRO A 61 -5.82 -15.65 -11.12
N ASP A 62 -4.62 -15.58 -10.51
CA ASP A 62 -4.48 -15.37 -9.07
C ASP A 62 -4.95 -13.97 -8.63
N PHE A 63 -4.59 -12.91 -9.35
CA PHE A 63 -5.03 -11.55 -9.02
C PHE A 63 -6.51 -11.34 -9.22
N LEU A 64 -7.09 -12.04 -10.19
CA LEU A 64 -8.51 -11.97 -10.44
C LEU A 64 -9.29 -12.45 -9.22
N GLN A 65 -8.89 -13.55 -8.58
CA GLN A 65 -9.55 -14.04 -7.37
C GLN A 65 -9.44 -13.05 -6.20
N ASP A 66 -8.27 -12.45 -5.99
CA ASP A 66 -8.08 -11.41 -4.96
C ASP A 66 -8.92 -10.16 -5.24
N ALA A 67 -8.94 -9.69 -6.49
CA ALA A 67 -9.74 -8.54 -6.90
C ALA A 67 -11.25 -8.81 -6.79
N MET A 68 -11.69 -10.01 -7.13
CA MET A 68 -13.08 -10.45 -6.97
C MET A 68 -13.47 -10.52 -5.50
N ALA A 69 -12.56 -10.96 -4.62
CA ALA A 69 -12.79 -10.97 -3.18
C ALA A 69 -12.94 -9.56 -2.60
N VAL A 70 -12.21 -8.59 -3.14
CA VAL A 70 -12.36 -7.17 -2.79
C VAL A 70 -13.71 -6.65 -3.26
N ILE A 71 -14.04 -6.81 -4.54
CA ILE A 71 -15.24 -6.24 -5.16
C ILE A 71 -16.52 -6.82 -4.59
N ARG A 72 -16.60 -8.15 -4.46
CA ARG A 72 -17.79 -8.86 -3.96
C ARG A 72 -17.84 -8.94 -2.44
N PHE A 73 -17.00 -8.19 -1.75
CA PHE A 73 -16.97 -8.22 -0.29
C PHE A 73 -18.33 -7.80 0.27
N PRO A 74 -18.92 -8.53 1.24
CA PRO A 74 -20.24 -8.23 1.77
C PRO A 74 -20.34 -6.79 2.30
N PRO A 75 -21.36 -6.01 1.88
CA PRO A 75 -21.52 -4.63 2.32
C PRO A 75 -21.82 -4.56 3.82
N ARG A 76 -21.67 -3.35 4.39
CA ARG A 76 -21.88 -3.11 5.82
C ARG A 76 -23.35 -2.97 6.24
N GLU A 77 -24.29 -3.07 5.30
CA GLU A 77 -25.71 -2.72 5.48
C GLU A 77 -26.43 -3.53 6.56
N THR A 78 -27.63 -3.06 6.92
CA THR A 78 -28.51 -3.26 8.11
C THR A 78 -28.78 -4.67 8.64
N ASP A 79 -28.05 -5.67 8.16
CA ASP A 79 -28.10 -7.02 8.67
C ASP A 79 -27.61 -7.08 10.12
N SER A 80 -28.24 -7.96 10.91
CA SER A 80 -27.70 -8.31 12.23
C SER A 80 -26.22 -8.73 12.11
N VAL A 81 -25.42 -8.40 13.13
CA VAL A 81 -23.98 -8.77 13.21
C VAL A 81 -23.77 -10.26 12.88
N ARG A 82 -24.69 -11.12 13.34
CA ARG A 82 -24.65 -12.57 13.12
C ARG A 82 -24.87 -12.97 11.65
N THR A 83 -25.82 -12.34 10.95
CA THR A 83 -26.08 -12.60 9.53
C THR A 83 -24.90 -12.17 8.69
N ARG A 84 -24.37 -10.98 8.95
CA ARG A 84 -23.19 -10.47 8.28
C ARG A 84 -21.97 -11.37 8.47
N TRP A 85 -21.74 -11.87 9.68
CA TRP A 85 -20.65 -12.82 9.96
C TRP A 85 -20.77 -14.10 9.13
N LYS A 86 -21.98 -14.64 8.97
CA LYS A 86 -22.21 -15.81 8.10
C LYS A 86 -21.85 -15.51 6.64
N HIS A 87 -22.26 -14.35 6.12
CA HIS A 87 -21.92 -13.93 4.76
C HIS A 87 -20.41 -13.78 4.56
N VAL A 88 -19.73 -13.13 5.51
CA VAL A 88 -18.28 -12.95 5.47
C VAL A 88 -17.53 -14.29 5.57
N LYS A 89 -17.99 -15.23 6.41
CA LYS A 89 -17.42 -16.57 6.52
C LYS A 89 -17.58 -17.37 5.23
N LYS A 90 -18.76 -17.27 4.58
CA LYS A 90 -19.00 -17.88 3.26
C LYS A 90 -18.09 -17.26 2.20
N HIS A 91 -18.02 -15.93 2.16
CA HIS A 91 -17.16 -15.16 1.24
C HIS A 91 -15.69 -15.59 1.35
N LYS A 92 -15.17 -15.65 2.59
CA LYS A 92 -13.81 -16.11 2.88
C LYS A 92 -13.54 -17.51 2.34
N ARG A 93 -14.47 -18.46 2.54
CA ARG A 93 -14.34 -19.84 2.03
C ARG A 93 -14.35 -19.88 0.50
N CYS A 94 -15.20 -19.07 -0.15
CA CYS A 94 -15.24 -18.97 -1.61
C CYS A 94 -13.92 -18.41 -2.17
N TRP A 95 -13.38 -17.36 -1.55
CA TRP A 95 -12.08 -16.78 -1.90
C TRP A 95 -10.94 -17.80 -1.74
N ALA A 96 -10.83 -18.42 -0.56
CA ALA A 96 -9.77 -19.38 -0.27
C ALA A 96 -9.80 -20.60 -1.21
N ALA A 97 -11.00 -21.03 -1.62
CA ALA A 97 -11.17 -22.12 -2.58
C ALA A 97 -11.02 -21.68 -4.04
N LYS A 98 -10.70 -20.40 -4.32
CA LYS A 98 -10.60 -19.80 -5.66
C LYS A 98 -11.86 -20.03 -6.52
N ARG A 99 -13.03 -19.94 -5.91
CA ARG A 99 -14.34 -20.25 -6.54
C ARG A 99 -15.12 -19.03 -7.02
N PHE A 100 -14.50 -17.84 -7.11
CA PHE A 100 -15.21 -16.72 -7.71
C PHE A 100 -15.31 -16.89 -9.23
N PRO A 101 -16.45 -16.49 -9.82
CA PRO A 101 -16.63 -16.53 -11.27
C PRO A 101 -15.60 -15.66 -11.98
N ASN A 102 -15.30 -16.00 -13.23
CA ASN A 102 -14.44 -15.17 -14.06
C ASN A 102 -15.30 -14.22 -14.90
N PRO A 103 -15.43 -12.94 -14.52
CA PRO A 103 -16.28 -12.00 -15.24
C PRO A 103 -15.77 -11.68 -16.65
N ILE A 104 -14.50 -11.97 -16.95
CA ILE A 104 -13.92 -11.77 -18.29
C ILE A 104 -14.44 -12.85 -19.24
N ASP A 105 -14.50 -14.10 -18.78
CA ASP A 105 -14.96 -15.23 -19.61
C ASP A 105 -16.50 -15.28 -19.66
N GLU A 106 -17.17 -14.94 -18.56
CA GLU A 106 -18.63 -14.82 -18.48
C GLU A 106 -19.18 -13.54 -19.13
N GLN A 107 -18.29 -12.66 -19.61
CA GLN A 107 -18.64 -11.36 -20.22
C GLN A 107 -19.54 -10.47 -19.35
N ASP A 108 -19.39 -10.56 -18.02
CA ASP A 108 -20.12 -9.71 -17.08
C ASP A 108 -19.54 -8.28 -17.09
N LEU A 109 -20.11 -7.45 -17.97
CA LEU A 109 -19.73 -6.06 -18.16
C LEU A 109 -19.82 -5.24 -16.86
N GLY A 110 -20.75 -5.57 -15.96
CA GLY A 110 -20.93 -4.88 -14.68
C GLY A 110 -19.74 -5.11 -13.77
N THR A 111 -19.40 -6.37 -13.53
CA THR A 111 -18.24 -6.76 -12.71
C THR A 111 -16.93 -6.31 -13.37
N MET A 112 -16.80 -6.41 -14.70
CA MET A 112 -15.62 -5.92 -15.41
C MET A 112 -15.38 -4.41 -15.22
N LYS A 113 -16.45 -3.59 -15.25
CA LYS A 113 -16.34 -2.16 -14.95
C LYS A 113 -15.88 -1.90 -13.52
N GLN A 114 -16.33 -2.72 -12.57
CA GLN A 114 -15.89 -2.65 -11.17
C GLN A 114 -14.42 -3.04 -11.01
N LEU A 115 -13.96 -4.10 -11.69
CA LEU A 115 -12.53 -4.48 -11.75
C LEU A 115 -11.67 -3.36 -12.28
N TYR A 116 -12.09 -2.75 -13.39
CA TYR A 116 -11.35 -1.64 -13.96
C TYR A 116 -11.34 -0.40 -13.05
N LYS A 117 -12.43 -0.14 -12.33
CA LYS A 117 -12.49 0.91 -11.31
C LYS A 117 -11.52 0.64 -10.15
N LEU A 118 -11.48 -0.59 -9.65
CA LEU A 118 -10.54 -1.01 -8.61
C LEU A 118 -9.10 -0.84 -9.08
N TYR A 119 -8.74 -1.36 -10.26
CA TYR A 119 -7.41 -1.16 -10.82
C TYR A 119 -7.04 0.32 -10.97
N LYS A 120 -7.96 1.18 -11.44
CA LYS A 120 -7.73 2.63 -11.49
C LYS A 120 -7.47 3.24 -10.11
N GLN A 121 -8.18 2.80 -9.09
CA GLN A 121 -7.96 3.23 -7.72
C GLN A 121 -6.57 2.82 -7.25
N LEU A 122 -6.22 1.54 -7.36
CA LEU A 122 -4.91 1.02 -6.96
C LEU A 122 -3.77 1.68 -7.74
N ARG A 123 -3.90 1.85 -9.06
CA ARG A 123 -2.90 2.53 -9.89
C ARG A 123 -2.60 3.94 -9.40
N ARG A 124 -3.62 4.71 -8.98
CA ARG A 124 -3.38 6.06 -8.43
C ARG A 124 -2.48 5.99 -7.19
N TYR A 125 -2.82 5.14 -6.22
CA TYR A 125 -2.04 4.96 -5.00
C TYR A 125 -0.63 4.42 -5.29
N ILE A 126 -0.50 3.43 -6.15
CA ILE A 126 0.81 2.89 -6.56
C ILE A 126 1.66 3.99 -7.19
N ASN A 127 1.11 4.80 -8.09
CA ASN A 127 1.86 5.88 -8.74
C ASN A 127 2.29 6.99 -7.75
N ASP A 128 1.44 7.36 -6.80
CA ASP A 128 1.83 8.30 -5.73
C ASP A 128 2.93 7.71 -4.85
N TYR A 129 2.83 6.42 -4.52
CA TYR A 129 3.86 5.73 -3.77
C TYR A 129 5.18 5.66 -4.54
N LEU A 130 5.17 5.29 -5.82
CA LEU A 130 6.34 5.30 -6.70
C LEU A 130 6.99 6.68 -6.74
N SER A 131 6.19 7.74 -6.88
CA SER A 131 6.70 9.11 -6.89
C SER A 131 7.35 9.52 -5.57
N LYS A 132 6.88 9.00 -4.43
CA LYS A 132 7.45 9.28 -3.11
C LYS A 132 8.70 8.45 -2.85
N ALA A 133 8.63 7.17 -3.16
CA ALA A 133 9.69 6.20 -3.02
C ALA A 133 10.96 6.58 -3.80
N THR A 134 10.78 7.10 -5.02
CA THR A 134 11.89 7.50 -5.92
C THR A 134 12.29 8.96 -5.78
N SER A 135 11.68 9.72 -4.85
CA SER A 135 12.03 11.13 -4.63
C SER A 135 13.45 11.29 -4.07
N PRO A 136 14.24 12.27 -4.52
CA PRO A 136 15.54 12.57 -3.90
C PRO A 136 15.44 12.93 -2.42
N ASN A 137 14.30 13.46 -1.96
CA ASN A 137 14.06 13.82 -0.56
C ASN A 137 12.84 13.05 -0.04
N LEU A 138 13.08 11.95 0.68
CA LEU A 138 12.03 11.02 1.11
C LEU A 138 11.03 11.68 2.06
N HIS A 139 11.50 12.28 3.16
CA HIS A 139 10.63 12.95 4.12
C HIS A 139 9.73 14.00 3.45
N ARG A 140 10.30 14.88 2.60
CA ARG A 140 9.53 15.94 1.90
C ARG A 140 8.47 15.37 0.98
N ALA A 141 8.74 14.23 0.33
CA ALA A 141 7.76 13.59 -0.53
C ALA A 141 6.58 13.06 0.29
N TYR A 142 6.84 12.50 1.47
CA TYR A 142 5.79 12.01 2.37
C TYR A 142 5.04 13.10 3.14
N PHE A 143 5.59 14.32 3.25
CA PHE A 143 4.84 15.50 3.71
C PHE A 143 3.71 15.92 2.74
N ARG A 144 3.75 15.41 1.50
CA ARG A 144 2.73 15.71 0.50
C ARG A 144 1.66 14.63 0.48
N LEU A 145 0.41 15.09 0.43
CA LEU A 145 -0.71 14.23 0.13
C LEU A 145 -0.73 13.96 -1.38
N PRO A 146 -1.50 12.98 -1.86
CA PRO A 146 -1.60 12.74 -3.28
C PRO A 146 -2.24 13.92 -4.01
N LEU A 147 -1.84 14.16 -5.26
CA LEU A 147 -2.28 15.31 -6.07
C LEU A 147 -3.79 15.39 -6.30
N TRP A 148 -4.50 14.26 -6.16
CA TRP A 148 -5.97 14.23 -6.27
C TRP A 148 -6.68 14.52 -4.94
N SER A 149 -5.94 14.83 -3.87
CA SER A 149 -6.52 15.26 -2.61
C SER A 149 -7.07 16.67 -2.72
N SER A 150 -8.31 16.87 -2.26
CA SER A 150 -8.93 18.19 -2.12
C SER A 150 -8.15 19.08 -1.15
N ILE A 151 -7.45 18.49 -0.19
CA ILE A 151 -6.71 19.19 0.87
C ILE A 151 -5.42 19.80 0.32
N GLU A 152 -4.81 19.23 -0.74
CA GLU A 152 -3.66 19.87 -1.42
C GLU A 152 -4.07 21.05 -2.30
N ARG A 153 -5.32 21.08 -2.78
CA ARG A 153 -5.85 22.25 -3.51
C ARG A 153 -6.09 23.45 -2.58
N SER A 154 -6.12 23.21 -1.27
CA SER A 154 -6.20 24.25 -0.25
C SER A 154 -4.80 24.77 0.08
N LYS A 155 -4.35 25.81 -0.65
CA LYS A 155 -3.29 26.84 -0.41
C LYS A 155 -2.05 26.59 0.49
N CYS A 156 -1.88 25.44 1.12
CA CYS A 156 -0.76 25.12 2.02
C CYS A 156 0.35 24.42 1.25
N ASP A 157 1.47 25.13 1.20
CA ASP A 157 2.84 24.68 0.97
C ASP A 157 3.32 24.62 -0.48
N TYR A 158 3.80 25.80 -0.89
CA TYR A 158 4.72 26.11 -1.96
C TYR A 158 6.05 25.38 -1.78
N LEU A 159 6.18 24.18 -2.34
CA LEU A 159 7.49 23.69 -2.76
C LEU A 159 7.36 23.19 -4.20
N PRO A 160 7.98 23.89 -5.19
CA PRO A 160 8.10 23.39 -6.55
C PRO A 160 8.72 21.99 -6.49
N LEU A 161 8.07 21.02 -7.15
CA LEU A 161 8.74 19.75 -7.39
C LEU A 161 9.97 20.05 -8.24
N PRO A 162 11.17 19.57 -7.89
CA PRO A 162 12.18 19.38 -8.92
C PRO A 162 11.54 18.53 -10.02
N PRO A 163 11.81 18.79 -11.31
CA PRO A 163 11.37 17.94 -12.40
C PRO A 163 12.07 16.57 -12.30
N GLY A 164 11.59 15.74 -11.38
CA GLY A 164 12.00 14.36 -11.23
C GLY A 164 11.23 13.51 -12.23
N ARG A 165 11.88 12.45 -12.74
CA ARG A 165 11.27 11.44 -13.58
C ARG A 165 10.07 10.82 -12.85
N GLN A 166 8.84 11.20 -13.21
CA GLN A 166 7.64 10.58 -12.66
C GLN A 166 7.55 9.14 -13.19
N LEU A 167 7.86 8.18 -12.32
CA LEU A 167 7.73 6.76 -12.62
C LEU A 167 6.25 6.37 -12.58
N ASP A 168 5.76 5.76 -13.66
CA ASP A 168 4.38 5.27 -13.76
C ASP A 168 4.39 3.73 -13.68
N LEU A 169 3.37 3.14 -13.06
CA LEU A 169 3.20 1.70 -12.96
C LEU A 169 3.26 1.00 -14.34
N GLU A 170 2.79 1.67 -15.40
CA GLU A 170 2.81 1.10 -16.75
C GLU A 170 4.19 1.07 -17.41
N SER A 171 5.16 1.80 -16.84
CA SER A 171 6.55 1.78 -17.30
C SER A 171 7.42 0.73 -16.60
N LEU A 172 6.88 0.07 -15.58
CA LEU A 172 7.60 -0.98 -14.86
C LEU A 172 7.61 -2.30 -15.63
N PRO A 173 8.67 -3.12 -15.48
CA PRO A 173 8.65 -4.50 -15.94
C PRO A 173 7.48 -5.30 -15.34
N ALA A 174 7.07 -6.34 -16.05
CA ALA A 174 5.92 -7.17 -15.68
C ALA A 174 6.02 -7.72 -14.25
N MET A 175 7.21 -8.11 -13.80
CA MET A 175 7.44 -8.65 -12.46
C MET A 175 7.31 -7.61 -11.35
N GLU A 176 7.90 -6.41 -11.51
CA GLU A 176 7.76 -5.32 -10.53
C GLU A 176 6.29 -4.86 -10.44
N LYS A 177 5.64 -4.69 -11.60
CA LYS A 177 4.21 -4.38 -11.70
C LYS A 177 3.35 -5.44 -10.99
N HIS A 178 3.69 -6.71 -11.16
CA HIS A 178 3.02 -7.83 -10.48
C HIS A 178 3.15 -7.71 -8.95
N ARG A 179 4.36 -7.47 -8.43
CA ARG A 179 4.58 -7.33 -6.97
C ARG A 179 3.74 -6.18 -6.38
N PHE A 180 3.71 -5.03 -7.03
CA PHE A 180 2.89 -3.88 -6.59
C PHE A 180 1.40 -4.23 -6.57
N LEU A 181 0.85 -4.72 -7.68
CA LEU A 181 -0.57 -5.04 -7.77
C LEU A 181 -0.99 -6.10 -6.73
N LYS A 182 -0.17 -7.14 -6.55
CA LYS A 182 -0.40 -8.20 -5.55
C LYS A 182 -0.49 -7.63 -4.13
N ALA A 183 0.50 -6.84 -3.74
CA ALA A 183 0.59 -6.32 -2.38
C ALA A 183 -0.55 -5.35 -2.07
N PHE A 184 -0.87 -4.45 -3.01
CA PHE A 184 -1.96 -3.49 -2.85
C PHE A 184 -3.34 -4.16 -2.81
N LEU A 185 -3.58 -5.17 -3.66
CA LEU A 185 -4.83 -5.95 -3.63
C LEU A 185 -4.97 -6.73 -2.33
N ARG A 186 -3.92 -7.45 -1.91
CA ARG A 186 -3.94 -8.21 -0.67
C ARG A 186 -4.10 -7.31 0.53
N PHE A 187 -3.46 -6.14 0.56
CA PHE A 187 -3.66 -5.14 1.62
C PHE A 187 -5.11 -4.65 1.70
N GLU A 188 -5.74 -4.35 0.56
CA GLU A 188 -7.14 -3.92 0.50
C GLU A 188 -8.09 -5.02 0.99
N LEU A 189 -7.89 -6.27 0.55
CA LEU A 189 -8.68 -7.42 1.00
C LEU A 189 -8.55 -7.60 2.53
N ASN A 190 -7.32 -7.52 3.02
CA ASN A 190 -7.00 -7.55 4.44
C ASN A 190 -7.74 -6.43 5.20
N SER A 191 -7.75 -5.22 4.68
CA SER A 191 -8.47 -4.08 5.27
C SER A 191 -10.00 -4.30 5.32
N ARG A 192 -10.58 -4.94 4.31
CA ARG A 192 -12.01 -5.30 4.33
C ARG A 192 -12.34 -6.36 5.36
N LEU A 193 -11.51 -7.40 5.46
CA LEU A 193 -11.60 -8.38 6.53
C LEU A 193 -11.44 -7.70 7.90
N TYR A 194 -10.59 -6.66 7.96
CA TYR A 194 -10.35 -5.96 9.19
C TYR A 194 -11.59 -5.24 9.69
N THR A 195 -12.16 -4.42 8.81
CA THR A 195 -13.32 -3.61 9.13
C THR A 195 -14.61 -4.41 9.30
N ALA A 196 -14.66 -5.65 8.82
CA ALA A 196 -15.73 -6.59 9.10
C ALA A 196 -15.68 -7.13 10.55
N LYS A 197 -14.72 -6.70 11.37
CA LYS A 197 -14.53 -7.10 12.77
C LYS A 197 -14.49 -8.63 12.96
N ILE A 198 -13.91 -9.34 12.00
CA ILE A 198 -13.88 -10.82 12.00
C ILE A 198 -13.08 -11.39 13.19
N TRP A 199 -12.29 -10.57 13.89
CA TRP A 199 -11.65 -10.94 15.16
C TRP A 199 -12.61 -11.11 16.32
N GLU A 200 -13.87 -10.70 16.20
CA GLU A 200 -14.92 -11.01 17.17
C GLU A 200 -15.23 -12.52 17.24
N GLU A 201 -14.49 -13.39 16.53
CA GLU A 201 -14.27 -14.79 16.96
C GLU A 201 -13.83 -14.88 18.43
N SER A 202 -13.27 -13.80 19.00
CA SER A 202 -13.07 -13.64 20.43
C SER A 202 -14.31 -13.88 21.29
N ASP A 203 -15.54 -13.61 20.82
CA ASP A 203 -16.75 -13.90 21.59
C ASP A 203 -17.06 -15.40 21.61
N SER A 204 -16.71 -16.11 20.54
CA SER A 204 -16.80 -17.59 20.49
C SER A 204 -15.69 -18.24 21.32
N ILE A 205 -14.48 -17.65 21.35
CA ILE A 205 -13.38 -18.10 22.21
C ILE A 205 -13.67 -17.77 23.68
N LEU A 206 -14.25 -16.61 24.01
CA LEU A 206 -14.75 -16.29 25.36
C LEU A 206 -15.81 -17.31 25.79
N ALA A 207 -16.77 -17.61 24.91
CA ALA A 207 -17.83 -18.56 25.19
C ALA A 207 -17.30 -19.99 25.38
N ALA A 208 -16.22 -20.37 24.67
CA ALA A 208 -15.62 -21.70 24.77
C ALA A 208 -14.58 -21.85 25.89
N THR A 209 -13.87 -20.78 26.26
CA THR A 209 -12.72 -20.84 27.19
C THR A 209 -12.93 -20.06 28.49
N GLY A 210 -13.98 -19.25 28.58
CA GLY A 210 -14.28 -18.38 29.73
C GLY A 210 -13.30 -17.23 29.94
N LYS A 211 -12.25 -17.10 29.11
CA LYS A 211 -11.18 -16.10 29.25
C LYS A 211 -11.30 -15.01 28.21
N ARG A 212 -11.00 -13.76 28.57
CA ARG A 212 -10.94 -12.69 27.57
C ARG A 212 -9.73 -12.93 26.67
N PRO A 213 -9.73 -12.50 25.40
CA PRO A 213 -8.62 -12.75 24.48
C PRO A 213 -7.33 -12.10 24.97
N ARG A 214 -7.45 -11.01 25.74
CA ARG A 214 -6.33 -10.36 26.44
C ARG A 214 -5.65 -11.27 27.47
N ASP A 215 -6.39 -12.16 28.13
CA ASP A 215 -5.89 -13.05 29.17
C ASP A 215 -5.17 -14.29 28.60
N ILE A 216 -5.29 -14.52 27.28
CA ILE A 216 -4.65 -15.63 26.55
C ILE A 216 -3.49 -15.09 25.65
N GLY A 217 -3.13 -13.82 25.77
CA GLY A 217 -2.10 -13.23 24.92
C GLY A 217 -2.50 -13.09 23.43
N LEU A 218 -3.80 -13.16 23.08
CA LEU A 218 -4.32 -12.87 21.73
C LEU A 218 -4.39 -11.35 21.45
N SER A 219 -3.32 -10.70 21.88
CA SER A 219 -2.96 -9.33 21.64
C SER A 219 -2.59 -9.25 20.15
N CYS A 220 -3.52 -8.79 19.30
CA CYS A 220 -3.41 -8.70 17.85
C CYS A 220 -3.78 -10.00 17.06
N LEU A 221 -5.05 -10.12 16.67
CA LEU A 221 -5.51 -11.14 15.70
C LEU A 221 -5.14 -10.78 14.24
N TRP A 222 -4.36 -9.73 14.04
CA TRP A 222 -3.86 -9.32 12.73
C TRP A 222 -2.50 -9.93 12.47
N SER A 223 -2.35 -10.60 11.33
CA SER A 223 -1.06 -11.16 10.91
C SER A 223 -0.93 -11.07 9.40
N TRP A 224 0.27 -10.73 8.92
CA TRP A 224 0.62 -10.77 7.49
C TRP A 224 0.43 -12.18 6.90
N LYS A 225 0.45 -13.22 7.75
CA LYS A 225 0.23 -14.61 7.34
C LYS A 225 -1.25 -14.97 7.21
N ARG A 226 -2.18 -14.11 7.65
CA ARG A 226 -3.60 -14.46 7.77
C ARG A 226 -4.23 -14.85 6.43
N LEU A 227 -4.02 -14.08 5.36
CA LEU A 227 -4.55 -14.42 4.03
C LEU A 227 -4.02 -15.77 3.56
N ASN A 228 -2.71 -15.95 3.61
CA ASN A 228 -2.05 -17.18 3.18
C ASN A 228 -2.52 -18.39 4.01
N ASN A 229 -2.58 -18.27 5.34
CA ASN A 229 -3.13 -19.33 6.21
C ASN A 229 -4.57 -19.71 5.84
N MET A 230 -5.37 -18.74 5.39
CA MET A 230 -6.74 -19.01 4.93
C MET A 230 -6.77 -19.67 3.53
N GLU A 231 -5.83 -19.34 2.65
CA GLU A 231 -5.63 -19.98 1.35
C GLU A 231 -4.97 -21.38 1.49
N GLY A 232 -4.40 -21.69 2.67
CA GLY A 232 -3.57 -22.87 2.87
C GLY A 232 -2.17 -22.75 2.27
N THR A 233 -1.71 -21.52 2.04
CA THR A 233 -0.37 -21.21 1.50
C THR A 233 0.55 -20.65 2.58
N ILE A 234 1.86 -20.68 2.33
CA ILE A 234 2.86 -20.03 3.18
C ILE A 234 3.26 -18.72 2.48
N PRO A 235 3.15 -17.56 3.15
CA PRO A 235 3.58 -16.30 2.55
C PRO A 235 5.09 -16.28 2.41
N SER A 236 5.58 -15.97 1.21
CA SER A 236 7.01 -15.71 1.04
C SER A 236 7.42 -14.49 1.86
N PRO A 237 8.69 -14.40 2.31
CA PRO A 237 9.20 -13.21 2.99
C PRO A 237 8.94 -11.93 2.17
N VAL A 238 9.14 -12.04 0.84
CA VAL A 238 8.90 -10.97 -0.12
C VAL A 238 7.45 -10.46 -0.06
N GLU A 239 6.49 -11.37 -0.03
CA GLU A 239 5.06 -11.01 0.05
C GLU A 239 4.71 -10.31 1.36
N LYS A 240 5.22 -10.80 2.50
CA LYS A 240 4.94 -10.21 3.83
C LYS A 240 5.38 -8.75 3.88
N GLU A 241 6.61 -8.48 3.51
CA GLU A 241 7.15 -7.14 3.59
C GLU A 241 6.63 -6.23 2.47
N SER A 242 6.29 -6.77 1.29
CA SER A 242 5.56 -6.00 0.29
C SER A 242 4.25 -5.46 0.87
N MET A 243 3.51 -6.26 1.64
CA MET A 243 2.31 -5.78 2.35
C MET A 243 2.66 -4.76 3.46
N ARG A 244 3.76 -4.95 4.20
CA ARG A 244 4.23 -3.97 5.20
C ARG A 244 4.61 -2.64 4.56
N CYS A 245 5.19 -2.65 3.36
CA CYS A 245 5.48 -1.47 2.56
C CYS A 245 4.20 -0.68 2.24
N VAL A 246 3.14 -1.38 1.78
CA VAL A 246 1.83 -0.74 1.53
C VAL A 246 1.25 -0.17 2.83
N PHE A 247 1.32 -0.92 3.93
CA PHE A 247 0.85 -0.45 5.23
C PHE A 247 1.58 0.81 5.69
N GLU A 248 2.91 0.85 5.59
CA GLU A 248 3.72 2.01 5.97
C GLU A 248 3.37 3.23 5.11
N TYR A 249 3.20 3.04 3.80
CA TYR A 249 2.76 4.09 2.89
C TYR A 249 1.40 4.66 3.29
N VAL A 250 0.41 3.79 3.55
CA VAL A 250 -0.94 4.21 3.98
C VAL A 250 -0.88 4.89 5.35
N ALA A 251 -0.06 4.39 6.28
CA ALA A 251 0.16 5.00 7.59
C ALA A 251 0.71 6.43 7.45
N CYS A 252 1.66 6.65 6.54
CA CYS A 252 2.19 7.98 6.28
C CYS A 252 1.12 8.94 5.75
N LEU A 253 0.23 8.48 4.87
CA LEU A 253 -0.88 9.29 4.37
C LEU A 253 -1.85 9.70 5.50
N TYR A 254 -2.22 8.78 6.38
CA TYR A 254 -3.01 9.10 7.58
C TYR A 254 -2.26 10.03 8.53
N GLY A 255 -0.96 9.81 8.72
CA GLY A 255 -0.08 10.66 9.51
C GLY A 255 -0.12 12.10 9.03
N MET A 256 0.00 12.31 7.71
CA MET A 256 -0.04 13.63 7.11
C MET A 256 -1.44 14.27 7.16
N LEU A 257 -2.50 13.49 6.95
CA LEU A 257 -3.88 13.96 7.16
C LEU A 257 -4.10 14.47 8.59
N GLY A 258 -3.62 13.70 9.58
CA GLY A 258 -3.66 14.10 10.99
C GLY A 258 -2.84 15.35 11.28
N ALA A 259 -1.63 15.45 10.72
CA ALA A 259 -0.79 16.64 10.86
C ALA A 259 -1.50 17.91 10.34
N ARG A 260 -2.16 17.82 9.17
CA ARG A 260 -2.91 18.95 8.61
C ARG A 260 -4.13 19.30 9.45
N ALA A 261 -4.86 18.29 9.94
CA ALA A 261 -6.01 18.51 10.83
C ALA A 261 -5.59 19.22 12.13
N LEU A 262 -4.46 18.82 12.73
CA LEU A 262 -3.94 19.45 13.95
C LEU A 262 -3.42 20.88 13.73
N LYS A 263 -2.77 21.15 12.59
CA LYS A 263 -2.34 22.52 12.22
C LYS A 263 -3.54 23.43 11.96
N HIS A 264 -4.63 22.87 11.45
CA HIS A 264 -5.88 23.60 11.24
C HIS A 264 -6.55 23.95 12.58
N ASP A 265 -6.66 23.00 13.51
CA ASP A 265 -7.22 23.21 14.86
C ASP A 265 -6.40 24.21 15.69
N ASN A 266 -5.06 24.16 15.58
CA ASN A 266 -4.17 25.10 16.25
C ASN A 266 -3.05 25.57 15.30
N PRO A 267 -3.20 26.75 14.66
CA PRO A 267 -2.22 27.30 13.72
C PRO A 267 -0.83 27.54 14.34
N ASN A 268 -0.77 27.80 15.63
CA ASN A 268 0.47 28.02 16.38
C ASN A 268 1.16 26.71 16.78
N ARG A 269 0.50 25.57 16.61
CA ARG A 269 1.09 24.27 16.85
C ARG A 269 2.12 24.02 15.76
N SER A 270 3.39 24.15 16.12
CA SER A 270 4.49 23.69 15.27
C SER A 270 4.20 22.24 14.94
N VAL A 271 3.96 21.97 13.65
CA VAL A 271 4.11 20.65 13.07
C VAL A 271 5.61 20.37 13.14
N ARG A 272 6.12 19.98 14.32
CA ARG A 272 7.50 19.53 14.46
C ARG A 272 7.67 18.47 13.39
N GLY A 273 8.51 18.77 12.41
CA GLY A 273 8.64 17.91 11.25
C GLY A 273 8.97 16.52 11.74
N GLY A 274 8.02 15.59 11.64
CA GLY A 274 8.14 14.20 12.05
C GLY A 274 9.10 13.39 11.16
N ALA A 275 10.07 14.06 10.55
CA ALA A 275 11.38 13.49 10.37
C ALA A 275 11.85 13.00 11.74
N THR A 276 12.05 11.69 11.86
CA THR A 276 12.87 11.18 12.94
C THR A 276 14.22 11.83 12.77
N ARG A 277 14.56 12.78 13.68
CA ARG A 277 15.93 13.21 13.86
C ARG A 277 16.70 11.92 14.12
N PRO A 278 17.54 11.54 13.17
CA PRO A 278 18.76 12.32 13.08
C PRO A 278 19.21 12.61 11.64
N ALA A 279 19.94 13.71 11.45
CA ALA A 279 20.56 14.16 10.20
C ALA A 279 21.71 13.23 9.73
N ILE A 280 21.58 11.93 9.99
CA ILE A 280 22.61 10.90 9.99
C ILE A 280 22.67 10.15 8.66
N LEU A 281 21.59 10.18 7.89
CA LEU A 281 21.47 9.44 6.62
C LEU A 281 21.73 10.27 5.36
N GLY A 282 22.16 11.52 5.53
CA GLY A 282 21.96 12.55 4.50
C GLY A 282 20.46 12.86 4.31
N ASP A 283 20.14 13.99 3.69
CA ASP A 283 18.74 14.44 3.51
C ASP A 283 17.86 13.44 2.72
N HIS A 284 18.51 12.53 1.97
CA HIS A 284 17.86 11.65 1.02
C HIS A 284 17.03 10.55 1.70
N ASN A 285 17.53 9.88 2.75
CA ASN A 285 16.85 8.73 3.36
C ASN A 285 16.20 9.00 4.72
N VAL A 286 16.04 10.28 5.10
CA VAL A 286 15.30 10.63 6.31
C VAL A 286 13.86 10.13 6.18
N SER A 287 13.49 9.15 7.02
CA SER A 287 12.16 8.54 7.00
C SER A 287 11.11 9.46 7.63
N PHE A 288 9.87 9.35 7.16
CA PHE A 288 8.72 10.07 7.72
C PHE A 288 8.03 9.21 8.78
N SER A 289 7.96 9.65 10.03
CA SER A 289 7.22 8.91 11.05
C SER A 289 5.77 9.40 11.15
N ALA A 290 4.82 8.60 10.66
CA ALA A 290 3.39 8.86 10.80
C ALA A 290 2.95 9.06 12.27
N ARG A 291 3.59 8.33 13.19
CA ARG A 291 3.29 8.34 14.62
C ARG A 291 3.59 9.68 15.26
N THR A 292 4.64 10.37 14.81
CA THR A 292 5.04 11.67 15.36
C THR A 292 3.96 12.73 15.16
N PHE A 293 3.15 12.62 14.10
CA PHE A 293 2.14 13.60 13.76
C PHE A 293 0.77 13.35 14.35
N LEU A 294 0.41 12.09 14.55
CA LEU A 294 -0.92 11.74 15.07
C LEU A 294 -1.03 11.92 16.59
N GLY A 295 0.08 12.24 17.27
CA GLY A 295 0.18 12.24 18.72
C GLY A 295 -0.01 10.82 19.26
N GLY A 296 0.53 10.49 20.44
CA GLY A 296 0.38 9.15 21.04
C GLY A 296 -1.07 8.71 21.29
N HIS A 297 -2.07 9.52 20.92
CA HIS A 297 -3.50 9.29 21.13
C HIS A 297 -4.22 8.66 19.93
N CYS A 298 -3.65 8.69 18.71
CA CYS A 298 -4.32 8.14 17.53
C CYS A 298 -3.81 6.73 17.20
N GLN A 299 -4.73 5.77 17.16
CA GLN A 299 -4.45 4.39 16.74
C GLN A 299 -4.23 4.33 15.21
N VAL A 300 -3.05 4.76 14.76
CA VAL A 300 -2.67 4.76 13.33
C VAL A 300 -2.97 3.39 12.69
N GLY A 301 -2.68 2.29 13.40
CA GLY A 301 -2.97 0.93 12.92
C GLY A 301 -4.45 0.71 12.58
N THR A 302 -5.38 1.12 13.44
CA THR A 302 -6.82 0.96 13.22
C THR A 302 -7.31 1.79 12.03
N LEU A 303 -6.78 3.00 11.85
CA LEU A 303 -7.12 3.87 10.73
C LEU A 303 -6.62 3.30 9.39
N VAL A 304 -5.39 2.78 9.37
CA VAL A 304 -4.74 2.21 8.18
C VAL A 304 -5.55 1.06 7.59
N PHE A 305 -6.11 0.20 8.44
CA PHE A 305 -6.95 -0.90 8.00
C PHE A 305 -8.36 -0.50 7.56
N GLY A 306 -8.67 0.79 7.52
CA GLY A 306 -9.87 1.31 6.86
C GLY A 306 -9.91 1.06 5.35
N GLY A 307 -8.75 0.74 4.74
CA GLY A 307 -8.62 0.47 3.30
C GLY A 307 -8.61 1.73 2.44
N PHE A 308 -8.46 1.54 1.13
CA PHE A 308 -8.35 2.64 0.16
C PHE A 308 -9.67 3.39 -0.04
N ASP A 309 -10.82 2.74 0.18
CA ASP A 309 -12.13 3.40 0.10
C ASP A 309 -12.32 4.45 1.20
N GLN A 310 -11.90 4.14 2.44
CA GLN A 310 -11.92 5.12 3.53
C GLN A 310 -10.93 6.25 3.27
N LEU A 311 -9.74 5.92 2.78
CA LEU A 311 -8.72 6.90 2.49
C LEU A 311 -9.14 7.84 1.35
N ASP A 312 -9.77 7.32 0.28
CA ASP A 312 -10.35 8.13 -0.81
C ASP A 312 -11.40 9.11 -0.26
N GLN A 313 -12.27 8.67 0.66
CA GLN A 313 -13.25 9.55 1.29
C GLN A 313 -12.57 10.68 2.09
N LEU A 314 -11.49 10.40 2.82
CA LEU A 314 -10.79 11.41 3.60
C LEU A 314 -9.98 12.38 2.72
N LEU A 315 -9.30 11.85 1.69
CA LEU A 315 -8.50 12.66 0.78
C LEU A 315 -9.36 13.62 -0.07
N THR A 316 -10.62 13.27 -0.33
CA THR A 316 -11.55 14.08 -1.13
C THR A 316 -12.41 15.05 -0.31
N ARG A 317 -12.48 14.86 1.01
CA ARG A 317 -13.20 15.73 1.95
C ARG A 317 -12.43 17.01 2.27
N ASP A 318 -13.14 17.97 2.84
CA ASP A 318 -12.51 19.15 3.45
C ASP A 318 -11.77 18.79 4.76
N ILE A 319 -10.94 19.72 5.21
CA ILE A 319 -10.10 19.50 6.39
C ILE A 319 -10.92 19.34 7.68
N TYR A 320 -12.11 19.97 7.80
CA TYR A 320 -12.97 19.86 8.98
C TYR A 320 -13.56 18.46 9.13
N ALA A 321 -13.98 17.85 8.02
CA ALA A 321 -14.50 16.50 8.02
C ALA A 321 -13.40 15.47 8.32
N VAL A 322 -12.16 15.73 7.91
CA VAL A 322 -10.99 14.93 8.29
C VAL A 322 -10.67 15.10 9.77
N GLU A 323 -10.68 16.32 10.28
CA GLU A 323 -10.45 16.63 11.70
C GLU A 323 -11.43 15.88 12.59
N ARG A 324 -12.73 15.94 12.30
CA ARG A 324 -13.76 15.19 13.05
C ARG A 324 -13.58 13.67 13.00
N PHE A 325 -13.01 13.15 11.91
CA PHE A 325 -12.81 11.72 11.75
C PHE A 325 -11.54 11.23 12.47
N ILE A 326 -10.44 11.98 12.37
CA ILE A 326 -9.13 11.59 12.90
C ILE A 326 -8.96 12.00 14.37
N LEU A 327 -9.50 13.15 14.78
CA LEU A 327 -9.34 13.69 16.13
C LEU A 327 -10.65 13.51 16.91
N PRO A 328 -10.88 12.35 17.57
CA PRO A 328 -12.03 12.21 18.45
C PRO A 328 -11.94 13.24 19.59
N LYS A 329 -13.01 14.02 19.76
CA LYS A 329 -13.09 15.12 20.74
C LYS A 329 -13.11 14.68 22.21
N THR A 330 -13.17 13.38 22.50
CA THR A 330 -13.27 12.85 23.87
C THR A 330 -12.25 11.75 24.11
N PRO A 331 -11.41 11.85 25.16
CA PRO A 331 -10.50 10.78 25.59
C PRO A 331 -11.30 9.74 26.38
N SER A 332 -12.24 9.04 25.75
CA SER A 332 -12.88 7.89 26.38
C SER A 332 -11.93 6.70 26.34
N SER A 333 -11.19 6.50 27.43
CA SER A 333 -10.58 5.23 27.87
C SER A 333 -10.17 4.28 26.73
N ILE A 334 -9.27 4.78 25.87
CA ILE A 334 -8.73 4.00 24.77
C ILE A 334 -7.67 3.07 25.36
N GLY A 335 -8.03 1.81 25.55
CA GLY A 335 -7.08 0.77 25.97
C GLY A 335 -5.85 0.77 25.07
N PHE A 336 -4.68 0.62 25.69
CA PHE A 336 -3.41 0.37 25.03
C PHE A 336 -3.58 -0.87 24.12
N TRP A 337 -3.54 -0.70 22.79
CA TRP A 337 -3.61 -1.84 21.88
C TRP A 337 -2.18 -2.25 21.49
N PRO A 338 -1.83 -3.54 21.57
CA PRO A 338 -0.47 -4.06 21.53
C PRO A 338 0.10 -4.20 20.11
N PHE A 339 -0.34 -3.35 19.17
CA PHE A 339 0.19 -3.31 17.80
C PHE A 339 1.69 -2.95 17.73
N GLU A 340 2.29 -2.60 18.87
CA GLU A 340 3.69 -2.21 18.98
C GLU A 340 4.67 -3.33 18.62
N SER A 341 4.30 -4.60 18.88
CA SER A 341 5.12 -5.75 18.51
C SER A 341 5.06 -6.02 17.01
N ASP A 342 3.90 -6.35 16.44
CA ASP A 342 3.78 -6.89 15.07
C ASP A 342 4.03 -5.89 13.91
N CYS A 343 3.95 -4.59 14.17
CA CYS A 343 4.27 -3.56 13.16
C CYS A 343 5.79 -3.36 13.01
N VAL A 344 6.52 -3.72 14.07
CA VAL A 344 7.98 -3.59 14.19
C VAL A 344 8.65 -4.96 14.04
N ASP A 345 7.91 -6.04 14.26
CA ASP A 345 8.33 -7.42 14.07
C ASP A 345 8.65 -7.62 12.60
N MET A 346 9.86 -7.24 12.23
CA MET A 346 10.47 -7.77 11.05
C MET A 346 10.73 -9.22 11.41
N ASP A 347 9.98 -10.17 10.81
CA ASP A 347 10.40 -11.58 10.83
C ASP A 347 11.88 -11.75 10.37
N LEU A 348 12.56 -10.69 9.89
CA LEU A 348 14.01 -10.59 9.70
C LEU A 348 14.84 -11.06 10.91
N ASP A 349 14.40 -10.84 12.16
CA ASP A 349 15.15 -11.32 13.34
C ASP A 349 15.06 -12.86 13.51
N ILE A 350 14.10 -13.54 12.85
CA ILE A 350 13.92 -15.01 12.93
C ILE A 350 14.68 -15.74 11.80
N TYR A 351 15.07 -15.05 10.72
CA TYR A 351 15.75 -15.68 9.58
C TYR A 351 17.29 -15.66 9.68
N LEU A 352 17.84 -15.38 10.88
CA LEU A 352 19.27 -15.25 11.11
C LEU A 352 20.04 -16.58 11.19
N GLU A 353 19.39 -17.75 11.32
CA GLU A 353 20.14 -18.95 11.76
C GLU A 353 20.08 -20.23 10.90
N GLU A 354 19.06 -20.53 10.08
CA GLU A 354 18.94 -21.92 9.58
C GLU A 354 19.18 -22.17 8.09
N ASP A 355 18.91 -21.25 7.17
CA ASP A 355 19.09 -21.52 5.74
C ASP A 355 19.72 -20.32 5.02
N GLY A 356 20.77 -20.58 4.24
CA GLY A 356 21.63 -19.59 3.59
C GLY A 356 20.89 -18.50 2.79
N ILE A 357 21.65 -17.46 2.41
CA ILE A 357 21.25 -16.29 1.60
C ILE A 357 20.06 -16.64 0.69
N LEU A 358 18.87 -16.15 1.06
CA LEU A 358 17.64 -16.41 0.31
C LEU A 358 17.85 -15.95 -1.15
N GLU A 359 17.92 -16.90 -2.07
CA GLU A 359 17.89 -16.66 -3.51
C GLU A 359 16.54 -16.06 -3.90
N GLY A 360 16.42 -14.74 -3.76
CA GLY A 360 15.29 -13.96 -4.21
C GLY A 360 15.77 -12.81 -5.11
N PRO A 361 15.20 -12.63 -6.31
CA PRO A 361 15.57 -11.50 -7.17
C PRO A 361 15.08 -10.18 -6.56
N GLY A 362 16.03 -9.32 -6.15
CA GLY A 362 15.79 -7.92 -5.78
C GLY A 362 16.71 -7.38 -4.68
N LEU A 363 16.61 -6.08 -4.42
CA LEU A 363 17.29 -5.37 -3.30
C LEU A 363 16.99 -5.97 -1.92
N TRP A 364 16.00 -6.84 -1.84
CA TRP A 364 15.72 -7.78 -0.77
C TRP A 364 16.95 -8.46 -0.16
N ALA A 365 17.89 -8.92 -1.00
CA ALA A 365 19.08 -9.63 -0.53
C ALA A 365 20.01 -8.73 0.31
N ARG A 366 19.94 -7.40 0.14
CA ARG A 366 20.72 -6.42 0.93
C ARG A 366 20.10 -6.11 2.30
N LEU A 367 18.83 -6.48 2.52
CA LEU A 367 18.16 -6.32 3.81
C LEU A 367 18.50 -7.43 4.80
N SER A 368 19.10 -8.53 4.33
CA SER A 368 19.86 -9.43 5.20
C SER A 368 20.98 -8.60 5.76
N MET A 369 20.70 -7.96 6.90
CA MET A 369 21.67 -7.22 7.69
C MET A 369 22.91 -8.09 7.73
N GLU A 370 24.00 -7.59 7.13
CA GLU A 370 25.32 -8.20 7.22
C GLU A 370 25.48 -8.70 8.65
N LYS A 371 25.86 -9.98 8.75
CA LYS A 371 25.86 -10.80 9.97
C LYS A 371 26.08 -9.92 11.20
N GLU A 372 25.31 -10.11 12.27
CA GLU A 372 25.56 -9.45 13.57
C GLU A 372 27.05 -9.46 13.99
N ASN A 373 27.83 -10.40 13.45
CA ASN A 373 29.27 -10.54 13.58
C ASN A 373 30.13 -9.43 12.93
N ASP A 374 29.64 -8.65 11.96
CA ASP A 374 30.40 -7.55 11.31
C ASP A 374 30.30 -6.23 12.10
N LEU A 375 29.40 -6.14 13.09
CA LEU A 375 29.46 -5.14 14.17
C LEU A 375 30.53 -5.47 15.23
N GLY A 376 31.52 -6.28 14.84
CA GLY A 376 32.60 -6.80 15.66
C GLY A 376 33.11 -5.78 16.69
N HIS A 377 33.09 -6.20 17.95
CA HIS A 377 33.84 -5.62 19.06
C HIS A 377 33.49 -4.20 19.53
N ALA A 378 32.47 -3.53 19.00
CA ALA A 378 31.98 -2.32 19.65
C ALA A 378 31.12 -2.70 20.88
N ASP A 379 31.48 -2.19 22.06
CA ASP A 379 30.87 -2.39 23.38
C ASP A 379 29.37 -1.96 23.46
N PHE A 380 28.50 -2.58 22.65
CA PHE A 380 27.07 -2.29 22.60
C PHE A 380 26.23 -3.21 23.47
N SER A 381 26.84 -4.01 24.34
CA SER A 381 26.14 -4.88 25.31
C SER A 381 25.14 -4.12 26.18
N ASN A 382 25.36 -2.82 26.44
CA ASN A 382 24.43 -1.93 27.16
C ASN A 382 23.47 -1.11 26.26
N CYS A 383 23.45 -1.32 24.94
CA CYS A 383 22.76 -0.46 23.96
C CYS A 383 21.69 -1.18 23.11
N GLN A 384 21.11 -2.29 23.59
CA GLN A 384 20.04 -3.00 22.87
C GLN A 384 18.87 -2.09 22.47
N HIS A 385 18.51 -1.11 23.31
CA HIS A 385 17.47 -0.13 22.99
C HIS A 385 17.83 0.71 21.75
N VAL A 386 19.07 1.16 21.63
CA VAL A 386 19.54 1.97 20.49
C VAL A 386 19.52 1.15 19.19
N ILE A 387 19.97 -0.11 19.26
CA ILE A 387 19.93 -1.04 18.13
C ILE A 387 18.47 -1.24 17.66
N SER A 388 17.53 -1.42 18.60
CA SER A 388 16.11 -1.57 18.27
C SER A 388 15.52 -0.35 17.54
N ILE A 389 15.95 0.86 17.92
CA ILE A 389 15.55 2.11 17.24
C ILE A 389 16.14 2.15 15.84
N LEU A 390 17.43 1.85 15.69
CA LEU A 390 18.11 1.85 14.39
C LEU A 390 17.48 0.85 13.41
N LYS A 391 17.25 -0.40 13.86
CA LYS A 391 16.56 -1.43 13.05
C LYS A 391 15.21 -0.91 12.55
N ARG A 392 14.44 -0.24 13.42
CA ARG A 392 13.13 0.34 13.06
C ARG A 392 13.24 1.46 12.03
N GLU A 393 14.26 2.31 12.11
CA GLU A 393 14.46 3.40 11.15
C GLU A 393 14.95 2.90 9.78
N VAL A 394 15.83 1.88 9.74
CA VAL A 394 16.20 1.18 8.50
C VAL A 394 14.97 0.57 7.85
N ALA A 395 14.19 -0.18 8.62
CA ALA A 395 12.96 -0.82 8.16
C ALA A 395 11.97 0.19 7.57
N ARG A 396 11.80 1.34 8.24
CA ARG A 396 10.89 2.38 7.77
C ARG A 396 11.40 3.00 6.47
N SER A 397 12.69 3.31 6.40
CA SER A 397 13.32 3.84 5.20
C SER A 397 13.17 2.86 4.03
N TYR A 398 13.40 1.57 4.28
CA TYR A 398 13.22 0.49 3.32
C TYR A 398 11.80 0.46 2.74
N ARG A 399 10.82 0.47 3.63
CA ARG A 399 9.41 0.44 3.27
C ARG A 399 9.01 1.70 2.53
N GLN A 400 9.42 2.87 2.99
CA GLN A 400 9.08 4.14 2.31
C GLN A 400 9.76 4.28 0.96
N ARG A 401 10.94 3.70 0.79
CA ARG A 401 11.63 3.59 -0.50
C ARG A 401 11.03 2.53 -1.42
N ALA A 402 10.16 1.63 -0.92
CA ALA A 402 9.56 0.58 -1.73
C ALA A 402 10.59 -0.41 -2.31
N TRP A 403 11.75 -0.57 -1.67
CA TRP A 403 12.82 -1.47 -2.16
C TRP A 403 12.36 -2.91 -2.33
N ALA A 404 11.33 -3.36 -1.59
CA ALA A 404 10.77 -4.69 -1.76
C ALA A 404 10.20 -5.00 -3.15
N PHE A 405 9.86 -3.96 -3.92
CA PHE A 405 9.17 -4.11 -5.19
C PHE A 405 10.10 -4.09 -6.41
N PHE A 406 11.33 -3.63 -6.25
CA PHE A 406 12.26 -3.42 -7.36
C PHE A 406 13.35 -4.48 -7.40
N ASP A 407 13.79 -4.80 -8.61
CA ASP A 407 14.86 -5.77 -8.83
C ASP A 407 16.25 -5.15 -8.59
N ASP A 408 16.41 -3.85 -8.82
CA ASP A 408 17.66 -3.11 -8.69
C ASP A 408 17.45 -1.63 -8.28
N GLU A 409 18.55 -0.86 -8.20
CA GLU A 409 18.55 0.55 -7.76
C GLU A 409 18.29 1.56 -8.89
N ARG A 410 17.99 1.11 -10.13
CA ARG A 410 17.92 2.00 -11.32
C ARG A 410 16.88 3.11 -11.24
N TRP A 411 15.91 2.97 -10.34
CA TRP A 411 14.82 3.92 -10.17
C TRP A 411 15.11 5.01 -9.14
N TYR A 412 16.23 4.92 -8.41
CA TYR A 412 16.59 5.88 -7.39
C TYR A 412 17.62 6.89 -7.89
N PRO A 413 17.51 8.17 -7.49
CA PRO A 413 18.51 9.18 -7.85
C PRO A 413 19.82 8.91 -7.11
N ASP A 414 20.96 9.12 -7.74
CA ASP A 414 22.28 9.11 -7.07
C ASP A 414 22.37 10.30 -6.08
N PRO A 415 22.82 10.14 -4.81
CA PRO A 415 23.33 8.94 -4.13
C PRO A 415 22.32 8.32 -3.15
N CYS A 416 21.13 7.97 -3.62
CA CYS A 416 20.14 7.24 -2.83
C CYS A 416 20.58 5.78 -2.66
N VAL A 417 21.51 5.56 -1.74
CA VAL A 417 22.02 4.25 -1.35
C VAL A 417 21.17 3.68 -0.22
N PHE A 418 21.04 2.36 -0.16
CA PHE A 418 20.44 1.67 0.96
C PHE A 418 21.20 1.95 2.28
N PRO A 419 20.54 2.41 3.36
CA PRO A 419 21.18 2.63 4.65
C PRO A 419 21.43 1.31 5.37
N THR A 420 22.69 1.02 5.66
CA THR A 420 23.08 -0.11 6.51
C THR A 420 23.13 0.33 7.98
N LEU A 421 23.04 -0.64 8.91
CA LEU A 421 23.24 -0.35 10.34
C LEU A 421 24.60 0.30 10.61
N VAL A 422 25.63 -0.07 9.85
CA VAL A 422 26.98 0.54 9.94
C VAL A 422 26.95 2.01 9.53
N THR A 423 26.31 2.35 8.41
CA THR A 423 26.20 3.77 8.00
C THR A 423 25.44 4.61 9.03
N LEU A 424 24.42 4.02 9.66
CA LEU A 424 23.65 4.68 10.72
C LEU A 424 24.43 4.81 12.04
N SER A 425 25.18 3.78 12.44
CA SER A 425 25.98 3.81 13.66
C SER A 425 27.16 4.78 13.53
N GLN A 426 27.83 4.83 12.37
CA GLN A 426 28.90 5.78 12.09
C GLN A 426 28.41 7.23 12.16
N ALA A 427 27.27 7.52 11.55
CA ALA A 427 26.72 8.87 11.59
C ALA A 427 26.13 9.23 12.97
N LEU A 428 25.72 8.24 13.78
CA LEU A 428 25.44 8.47 15.21
C LEU A 428 26.71 8.83 15.95
N ASN A 429 27.77 8.05 15.85
CA ASN A 429 29.04 8.27 16.57
C ASN A 429 29.66 9.64 16.29
N GLY A 430 29.44 10.22 15.10
CA GLY A 430 29.81 11.60 14.78
C GLY A 430 29.09 12.69 15.60
N GLN A 431 27.90 12.40 16.14
CA GLN A 431 27.10 13.32 16.97
C GLN A 431 27.24 13.09 18.49
N TRP A 432 27.79 11.95 18.93
CA TRP A 432 28.01 11.68 20.36
C TRP A 432 29.03 12.65 20.98
N TRP A 433 30.04 13.12 20.22
CA TRP A 433 31.01 14.13 20.67
C TRP A 433 30.40 15.51 20.98
N SER A 434 29.20 15.79 20.46
CA SER A 434 28.46 17.04 20.73
C SER A 434 27.45 16.96 21.88
N PHE A 435 27.17 15.75 22.39
CA PHE A 435 26.25 15.58 23.53
C PHE A 435 26.98 15.42 24.87
N THR A 436 28.26 15.02 24.87
CA THR A 436 29.06 14.89 26.10
C THR A 436 29.66 16.20 26.62
N THR A 437 29.41 17.34 25.97
CA THR A 437 29.87 18.67 26.40
C THR A 437 28.83 19.51 27.13
N TYR A 438 27.62 18.99 27.35
CA TYR A 438 26.62 19.61 28.21
C TYR A 438 26.16 18.61 29.27
N HIS A 439 26.97 18.49 30.32
CA HIS A 439 26.54 17.99 31.62
C HIS A 439 26.09 19.15 32.51
#